data_AF-A0A2D0YGE6-F1
#
_entry.id   AF-A0A2D0YGE6-F1
#
_cell.length_a   1.000
_cell.length_b   1.000
_cell.length_c   1.000
_cell.angle_alpha   90.00
_cell.angle_beta   90.00
_cell.angle_gamma   90.00
#
_symmetry.space_group_name_H-M   'P 1'
#
loop_
_entity.id
_entity.type
_entity.pdbx_description
1 polymer ?
#
loop_
_entity_poly.entity_id
_entity_poly.type
_entity_poly.pdbx_seq_one_letter_code
_entity_poly.pdbx_strand_id
1 'polypeptide(L)'
;ACEGLCKWVRAMEVYDRVAKVVAPKRERLREAEGLLDIQMQKLNTKRAELKTLMDRLQALNDEFEEMNNRKKELEDNIEICSQKLIRAEKLISGLGGEKERWTEAARLLGIRYTDLTGDTLLSSGTVAYLGAFTVDYRLQCQQ
;
A
#
# COMPACT_ATOMS: atom_id res chain seq x y z
N ALA A 1 -8.39 78.31 54.83
CA ALA A 1 -8.99 78.38 53.48
C ALA A 1 -7.96 78.62 52.36
N CYS A 2 -6.89 79.41 52.57
CA CYS A 2 -5.97 79.82 51.50
C CYS A 2 -4.83 78.85 51.13
N GLU A 3 -4.46 77.90 51.99
CA GLU A 3 -3.33 76.99 51.76
C GLU A 3 -3.54 76.02 50.59
N GLY A 4 -4.76 75.52 50.42
CA GLY A 4 -5.12 74.62 49.32
C GLY A 4 -4.99 75.31 47.96
N LEU A 5 -5.34 76.59 47.89
CA LEU A 5 -5.24 77.39 46.66
C LEU A 5 -3.77 77.60 46.26
N CYS A 6 -2.90 77.97 47.21
CA CYS A 6 -1.48 78.16 46.93
C CYS A 6 -0.78 76.86 46.47
N LYS A 7 -1.15 75.71 47.05
CA LYS A 7 -0.67 74.39 46.62
C LYS A 7 -1.14 74.06 45.20
N TRP A 8 -2.40 74.35 44.88
CA TRP A 8 -2.96 74.14 43.55
C TRP A 8 -2.25 75.00 42.49
N VAL A 9 -2.02 76.29 42.76
CA VAL A 9 -1.31 77.19 41.83
C VAL A 9 0.12 76.71 41.57
N ARG A 10 0.85 76.27 42.62
CA ARG A 10 2.19 75.68 42.46
C ARG A 10 2.16 74.38 41.66
N ALA A 11 1.20 73.51 41.91
CA ALA A 11 1.04 72.28 41.15
C ALA A 11 0.75 72.56 39.67
N MET A 12 -0.03 73.59 39.37
CA MET A 12 -0.37 73.99 38.01
C MET A 12 0.83 74.56 37.25
N GLU A 13 1.71 75.33 37.91
CA GLU A 13 2.95 75.86 37.33
C GLU A 13 3.96 74.74 37.01
N VAL A 14 4.12 73.79 37.94
CA VAL A 14 4.98 72.62 37.73
C VAL A 14 4.42 71.74 36.62
N TYR A 15 3.10 71.54 36.58
CA TYR A 15 2.44 70.81 35.51
C TYR A 15 2.67 71.46 34.15
N ASP A 16 2.54 72.79 34.03
CA ASP A 16 2.80 73.51 32.77
C ASP A 16 4.25 73.33 32.27
N ARG A 17 5.24 73.44 33.15
CA ARG A 17 6.65 73.20 32.79
C ARG A 17 6.89 71.78 32.31
N VAL A 18 6.36 70.79 33.02
CA VAL A 18 6.54 69.38 32.67
C VAL A 18 5.75 69.03 31.40
N ALA A 19 4.54 69.57 31.24
CA ALA A 19 3.70 69.35 30.07
C ALA A 19 4.41 69.81 28.78
N LYS A 20 5.12 70.93 28.80
CA LYS A 20 5.92 71.41 27.66
C LYS A 20 7.03 70.45 27.24
N VAL A 21 7.66 69.74 28.19
CA VAL A 21 8.72 68.75 27.91
C VAL A 21 8.15 67.38 27.53
N VAL A 22 7.01 67.01 28.12
CA VAL A 22 6.37 65.69 27.92
C VAL A 22 5.52 65.65 26.66
N ALA A 23 4.90 66.76 26.24
CA ALA A 23 4.10 66.85 25.02
C ALA A 23 4.85 66.34 23.76
N PRO A 24 6.08 66.79 23.44
CA PRO A 24 6.80 66.29 22.26
C PRO A 24 7.29 64.83 22.41
N LYS A 25 7.37 64.30 23.64
CA LYS A 25 7.68 62.88 23.86
C LYS A 25 6.43 62.00 23.66
N ARG A 26 5.28 62.47 24.13
CA ARG A 26 3.98 61.81 23.90
C ARG A 26 3.62 61.78 22.41
N GLU A 27 3.89 62.86 21.68
CA GLU A 27 3.64 62.88 20.24
C GLU A 27 4.51 61.87 19.49
N ARG A 28 5.83 61.87 19.74
CA ARG A 28 6.74 60.87 19.14
C ARG A 28 6.41 59.43 19.52
N LEU A 29 5.96 59.22 20.75
CA LEU A 29 5.49 57.91 21.19
C LEU A 29 4.25 57.49 20.39
N ARG A 30 3.26 58.38 20.24
CA ARG A 30 2.05 58.14 19.46
C ARG A 30 2.35 57.81 18.00
N GLU A 31 3.29 58.53 17.38
CA GLU A 31 3.74 58.25 16.01
C GLU A 31 4.41 56.86 15.89
N ALA A 32 5.30 56.52 16.83
CA ALA A 32 5.98 55.24 16.84
C ALA A 32 5.02 54.06 17.12
N GLU A 33 4.08 54.23 18.06
CA GLU A 33 3.02 53.26 18.35
C GLU A 33 2.10 53.06 17.15
N GLY A 34 1.74 54.14 16.45
CA GLY A 34 0.95 54.07 15.22
C GLY A 34 1.68 53.32 14.10
N LEU A 35 2.99 53.57 13.92
CA LEU A 35 3.79 52.83 12.94
C LEU A 35 3.90 51.35 13.32
N LEU A 36 4.12 51.06 14.60
CA LEU A 36 4.21 49.70 15.13
C LEU A 36 2.93 48.92 14.87
N ASP A 37 1.76 49.50 15.14
CA ASP A 37 0.47 48.87 14.91
C ASP A 37 0.28 48.51 13.43
N ILE A 38 0.59 49.43 12.51
CA ILE A 38 0.53 49.18 11.06
C ILE A 38 1.44 48.00 10.66
N GLN A 39 2.67 47.94 11.18
CA GLN A 39 3.59 46.84 10.86
C GLN A 39 3.15 45.51 11.48
N MET A 40 2.62 45.53 12.72
CA MET A 40 2.07 44.33 13.36
C MET A 40 0.86 43.79 12.60
N GLN A 41 -0.03 44.65 12.12
CA GLN A 41 -1.15 44.25 11.27
C GLN A 41 -0.65 43.56 9.99
N LYS A 42 0.31 44.17 9.27
CA LYS A 42 0.92 43.56 8.08
C LYS A 42 1.62 42.23 8.37
N LEU A 43 2.32 42.12 9.50
CA LEU A 43 2.98 40.89 9.89
C LEU A 43 1.95 39.78 10.18
N ASN A 44 0.87 40.12 10.87
CA ASN A 44 -0.17 39.16 11.22
C ASN A 44 -0.95 38.70 9.99
N THR A 45 -1.21 39.57 9.01
CA THR A 45 -1.83 39.14 7.74
C THR A 45 -0.92 38.17 6.99
N LYS A 46 0.39 38.45 6.88
CA LYS A 46 1.34 37.53 6.23
C LYS A 46 1.53 36.22 6.98
N ARG A 47 1.52 36.24 8.31
CA ARG A 47 1.54 35.00 9.12
C ARG A 47 0.27 34.17 8.90
N ALA A 48 -0.90 34.81 8.80
CA ALA A 48 -2.14 34.11 8.52
C ALA A 48 -2.13 33.48 7.12
N GLU A 49 -1.72 34.23 6.09
CA GLU A 49 -1.53 33.70 4.73
C GLU A 49 -0.58 32.50 4.73
N LEU A 50 0.59 32.62 5.37
CA LEU A 50 1.58 31.56 5.44
C LEU A 50 1.02 30.31 6.14
N LYS A 51 0.28 30.48 7.24
CA LYS A 51 -0.38 29.36 7.93
C LYS A 51 -1.35 28.63 6.99
N THR A 52 -2.19 29.37 6.27
CA THR A 52 -3.14 28.73 5.33
C THR A 52 -2.45 27.95 4.22
N LEU A 53 -1.29 28.42 3.75
CA LEU A 53 -0.50 27.71 2.75
C LEU A 53 0.16 26.45 3.34
N MET A 54 0.72 26.54 4.55
CA MET A 54 1.30 25.38 5.22
C MET A 54 0.25 24.30 5.51
N ASP A 55 -0.95 24.70 5.96
CA ASP A 55 -2.04 23.77 6.24
C ASP A 55 -2.48 23.05 4.95
N ARG A 56 -2.58 23.77 3.83
CA ARG A 56 -2.88 23.18 2.50
C ARG A 56 -1.78 22.25 2.01
N LEU A 57 -0.52 22.64 2.19
CA LEU A 57 0.63 21.83 1.78
C LEU A 57 0.67 20.52 2.59
N GLN A 58 0.40 20.59 3.89
CA GLN A 58 0.33 19.41 4.74
C GLN A 58 -0.77 18.47 4.27
N ALA A 59 -1.99 18.98 4.05
CA ALA A 59 -3.09 18.17 3.57
C ALA A 59 -2.77 17.49 2.22
N LEU A 60 -2.10 18.20 1.30
CA LEU A 60 -1.69 17.63 0.02
C LEU A 60 -0.60 16.56 0.17
N ASN A 61 0.34 16.75 1.10
CA ASN A 61 1.35 15.73 1.40
C ASN A 61 0.71 14.47 2.01
N ASP A 62 -0.25 14.64 2.93
CA ASP A 62 -0.97 13.54 3.55
C ASP A 62 -1.75 12.73 2.48
N GLU A 63 -2.46 13.41 1.58
CA GLU A 63 -3.17 12.78 0.45
C GLU A 63 -2.20 12.09 -0.51
N PHE A 64 -1.05 12.70 -0.78
CA PHE A 64 -0.02 12.11 -1.63
C PHE A 64 0.55 10.82 -1.03
N GLU A 65 0.85 10.81 0.27
CA GLU A 65 1.33 9.60 0.96
C GLU A 65 0.27 8.50 0.96
N GLU A 66 -1.00 8.83 1.22
CA GLU A 66 -2.10 7.87 1.15
C GLU A 66 -2.23 7.24 -0.24
N MET A 67 -2.22 8.07 -1.29
CA MET A 67 -2.31 7.58 -2.67
C MET A 67 -1.10 6.75 -3.08
N ASN A 68 0.09 7.09 -2.60
CA ASN A 68 1.30 6.32 -2.86
C ASN A 68 1.26 4.95 -2.17
N ASN A 69 0.73 4.87 -0.95
CA ASN A 69 0.51 3.61 -0.25
C ASN A 69 -0.51 2.75 -0.99
N ARG A 70 -1.64 3.33 -1.39
CA ARG A 70 -2.66 2.63 -2.18
C ARG A 70 -2.12 2.12 -3.52
N LYS A 71 -1.26 2.91 -4.18
CA LYS A 71 -0.58 2.50 -5.41
C LYS A 71 0.29 1.25 -5.17
N LYS A 72 1.12 1.25 -4.12
CA LYS A 72 1.97 0.09 -3.78
C LYS A 72 1.14 -1.15 -3.49
N GLU A 73 0.07 -1.03 -2.69
CA GLU A 73 -0.83 -2.14 -2.41
C GLU A 73 -1.45 -2.73 -3.69
N LEU A 74 -1.81 -1.88 -4.65
CA LEU A 74 -2.33 -2.34 -5.95
C LEU A 74 -1.25 -3.04 -6.78
N GLU A 75 -0.03 -2.50 -6.81
CA GLU A 75 1.11 -3.12 -7.50
C GLU A 75 1.43 -4.50 -6.91
N ASP A 76 1.46 -4.63 -5.59
CA ASP A 76 1.68 -5.91 -4.89
C ASP A 76 0.57 -6.92 -5.20
N ASN A 77 -0.68 -6.48 -5.21
CA ASN A 77 -1.83 -7.34 -5.55
C ASN A 77 -1.77 -7.83 -7.01
N ILE A 78 -1.36 -6.96 -7.93
CA ILE A 78 -1.15 -7.32 -9.34
C ILE A 78 -0.05 -8.37 -9.45
N GLU A 79 1.07 -8.20 -8.74
CA GLU A 79 2.16 -9.17 -8.75
C GLU A 79 1.70 -10.54 -8.22
N ILE A 80 1.02 -10.57 -7.08
CA ILE A 80 0.48 -11.82 -6.51
C ILE A 80 -0.50 -12.49 -7.48
N CYS A 81 -1.37 -11.71 -8.12
CA CYS A 81 -2.34 -12.22 -9.09
C CYS A 81 -1.64 -12.81 -10.32
N SER A 82 -0.63 -12.12 -10.86
CA SER A 82 0.20 -12.60 -11.98
C SER A 82 0.89 -13.92 -11.64
N GLN A 83 1.51 -14.02 -10.46
CA GLN A 83 2.13 -15.26 -10.00
C GLN A 83 1.11 -16.40 -9.86
N LYS A 84 -0.09 -16.12 -9.33
CA LYS A 84 -1.18 -17.10 -9.25
C LYS A 84 -1.62 -17.57 -10.64
N LEU A 85 -1.73 -16.66 -11.60
CA LEU A 85 -2.06 -16.98 -12.99
C LEU A 85 -1.03 -17.92 -13.62
N ILE A 86 0.26 -17.61 -13.48
CA ILE A 86 1.35 -18.47 -14.00
C ILE A 86 1.30 -19.86 -13.37
N ARG A 87 1.04 -19.96 -12.06
CA ARG A 87 0.90 -21.25 -11.37
C ARG A 87 -0.32 -22.03 -11.87
N ALA A 88 -1.46 -21.36 -12.05
CA ALA A 88 -2.67 -21.96 -12.56
C ALA A 88 -2.48 -22.46 -14.00
N GLU A 89 -1.82 -21.68 -14.86
CA GLU A 89 -1.51 -22.07 -16.23
C GLU A 89 -0.62 -23.32 -16.28
N LYS A 90 0.43 -23.38 -15.45
CA LYS A 90 1.29 -24.58 -15.34
C LYS A 90 0.49 -25.81 -14.89
N LEU A 91 -0.42 -25.66 -13.94
CA LEU A 91 -1.29 -26.75 -13.50
C LEU A 91 -2.23 -27.19 -14.62
N ILE A 92 -2.88 -26.27 -15.33
CA ILE A 92 -3.80 -26.61 -16.43
C ILE A 92 -3.05 -27.32 -17.56
N SER A 93 -1.88 -26.80 -17.94
CA SER A 93 -1.04 -27.40 -18.97
C SER A 93 -0.56 -28.80 -18.59
N GLY A 94 -0.09 -28.98 -17.34
CA GLY A 94 0.32 -30.29 -16.83
C GLY A 94 -0.84 -31.28 -16.70
N LEU A 95 -1.98 -30.85 -16.16
CA LEU A 95 -3.14 -31.74 -15.97
C LEU A 95 -3.81 -32.14 -17.28
N GLY A 96 -3.71 -31.32 -18.33
CA GLY A 96 -4.28 -31.62 -19.65
C GLY A 96 -3.73 -32.92 -20.24
N GLY A 97 -2.40 -33.06 -20.28
CA GLY A 97 -1.74 -34.28 -20.77
C GLY A 97 -1.98 -35.49 -19.86
N GLU A 98 -1.94 -35.29 -18.54
CA GLU A 98 -2.22 -36.33 -17.55
C GLU A 98 -3.65 -36.90 -17.69
N LYS A 99 -4.64 -36.06 -17.99
CA LYS A 99 -6.02 -36.52 -18.22
C LYS A 99 -6.10 -37.51 -19.38
N GLU A 100 -5.49 -37.19 -20.53
CA GLU A 100 -5.47 -38.10 -21.68
C GLU A 100 -4.73 -39.40 -21.35
N ARG A 101 -3.56 -39.28 -20.69
CA ARG A 101 -2.76 -40.45 -20.26
C ARG A 101 -3.52 -41.36 -19.31
N TRP A 102 -4.22 -40.82 -18.32
CA TRP A 102 -5.00 -41.62 -17.36
C TRP A 102 -6.24 -42.23 -18.02
N THR A 103 -6.86 -41.51 -18.96
CA THR A 103 -8.01 -42.04 -19.72
C THR A 103 -7.59 -43.24 -20.54
N GLU A 104 -6.45 -43.15 -21.24
CA GLU A 104 -5.92 -44.26 -22.04
C GLU A 104 -5.43 -45.42 -21.17
N ALA A 105 -4.75 -45.13 -20.06
CA ALA A 105 -4.31 -46.15 -19.11
C ALA A 105 -5.51 -46.91 -18.51
N ALA A 106 -6.58 -46.21 -18.15
CA ALA A 106 -7.82 -46.83 -17.66
C ALA A 106 -8.47 -47.71 -18.73
N ARG A 107 -8.50 -47.26 -19.99
CA ARG A 107 -9.01 -48.05 -21.13
C ARG A 107 -8.21 -49.34 -21.34
N LEU A 108 -6.88 -49.25 -21.40
CA LEU A 108 -5.99 -50.41 -21.56
C LEU A 108 -6.09 -51.37 -20.38
N LEU A 109 -6.23 -50.85 -19.16
CA LEU A 109 -6.42 -51.66 -17.96
C LEU A 109 -7.74 -52.44 -18.01
N GLY A 110 -8.82 -51.82 -18.52
CA GLY A 110 -10.10 -52.50 -18.73
C GLY A 110 -10.02 -53.68 -19.68
N ILE A 111 -9.28 -53.53 -20.80
CA ILE A 111 -9.03 -54.62 -21.75
C ILE A 111 -8.18 -55.72 -21.10
N ARG A 112 -7.08 -55.34 -20.43
CA ARG A 112 -6.23 -56.33 -19.75
C ARG A 112 -7.00 -57.08 -18.67
N TYR A 113 -7.93 -56.42 -17.98
CA TYR A 113 -8.75 -57.06 -16.95
C TYR A 113 -9.64 -58.18 -17.51
N THR A 114 -10.20 -58.00 -18.71
CA THR A 114 -10.98 -59.07 -19.36
C THR A 114 -10.08 -60.22 -19.83
N ASP A 115 -8.93 -59.90 -20.41
CA ASP A 115 -8.04 -60.88 -21.04
C ASP A 115 -7.21 -61.67 -20.00
N LEU A 116 -7.01 -61.11 -18.81
CA LEU A 116 -6.15 -61.65 -17.74
C LEU A 116 -6.44 -63.11 -17.41
N THR A 117 -7.70 -63.50 -17.38
CA THR A 117 -8.09 -64.88 -17.04
C THR A 117 -7.61 -65.89 -18.09
N GLY A 118 -7.74 -65.54 -19.37
CA GLY A 118 -7.23 -66.33 -20.50
C GLY A 118 -5.71 -66.35 -20.54
N ASP A 119 -5.08 -65.18 -20.39
CA ASP A 119 -3.61 -65.05 -20.36
C ASP A 119 -2.98 -65.90 -19.25
N THR A 120 -3.60 -65.88 -18.07
CA THR A 120 -3.14 -66.67 -16.92
C THR A 120 -3.29 -68.17 -17.19
N LEU A 121 -4.41 -68.60 -17.79
CA LEU A 121 -4.64 -70.00 -18.16
C LEU A 121 -3.61 -70.49 -19.18
N LEU A 122 -3.44 -69.78 -20.30
CA LEU A 122 -2.46 -70.09 -21.36
C LEU A 122 -1.02 -70.12 -20.83
N SER A 123 -0.67 -69.13 -20.01
CA SER A 123 0.65 -69.05 -19.38
C SER A 123 0.90 -70.23 -18.44
N SER A 124 -0.08 -70.56 -17.58
CA SER A 124 0.02 -71.70 -16.66
C SER A 124 0.15 -73.05 -17.39
N GLY A 125 -0.62 -73.25 -18.47
CA GLY A 125 -0.53 -74.46 -19.30
C GLY A 125 0.82 -74.60 -20.00
N THR A 126 1.37 -73.48 -20.49
CA THR A 126 2.71 -73.45 -21.12
C THR A 126 3.79 -73.83 -20.12
N VAL A 127 3.76 -73.26 -18.92
CA VAL A 127 4.74 -73.56 -17.87
C VAL A 127 4.63 -75.02 -17.40
N ALA A 128 3.41 -75.54 -17.23
CA ALA A 128 3.18 -76.88 -16.71
C ALA A 128 3.51 -78.01 -17.70
N TYR A 129 3.17 -77.85 -18.98
CA TYR A 129 3.20 -78.95 -19.96
C TYR A 129 4.21 -78.78 -21.08
N LEU A 130 4.50 -77.55 -21.49
CA LEU A 130 5.33 -77.29 -22.66
C LEU A 130 6.83 -77.20 -22.34
N GLY A 131 7.22 -77.25 -21.05
CA GLY A 131 8.61 -77.10 -20.60
C GLY A 131 9.60 -78.14 -21.11
N ALA A 132 9.16 -79.38 -21.36
CA ALA A 132 10.01 -80.49 -21.82
C ALA A 132 10.25 -80.49 -23.35
N PHE A 133 9.55 -79.65 -24.10
CA PHE A 133 9.58 -79.64 -25.56
C PHE A 133 10.50 -78.54 -26.12
N THR A 134 10.96 -78.74 -27.35
CA THR A 134 11.81 -77.78 -28.07
C THR A 134 11.06 -76.50 -28.39
N VAL A 135 11.80 -75.42 -28.66
CA VAL A 135 11.22 -74.09 -28.96
C VAL A 135 10.28 -74.16 -30.16
N ASP A 136 10.64 -74.89 -31.22
CA ASP A 136 9.83 -75.01 -32.44
C ASP A 136 8.46 -75.65 -32.17
N TYR A 137 8.42 -76.68 -31.32
CA TYR A 137 7.17 -77.35 -30.95
C TYR A 137 6.29 -76.44 -30.07
N ARG A 138 6.90 -75.68 -29.16
CA ARG A 138 6.15 -74.71 -28.34
C ARG A 138 5.51 -73.61 -29.18
N LEU A 139 6.21 -73.10 -30.18
CA LEU A 139 5.68 -72.10 -31.11
C LEU A 139 4.49 -72.63 -31.91
N GLN A 140 4.51 -73.89 -32.34
CA GLN A 140 3.38 -74.51 -33.03
C GLN A 140 2.12 -74.61 -32.15
N CYS A 141 2.28 -74.86 -30.85
CA CYS A 141 1.16 -74.93 -29.91
C CYS A 141 0.60 -73.56 -29.47
N GLN A 142 1.33 -72.47 -29.78
CA GLN A 142 0.97 -71.09 -29.39
C GLN A 142 0.44 -70.24 -30.55
N GLN A 143 0.38 -70.81 -31.76
CA GLN A 143 -0.32 -70.22 -32.91
C GLN A 143 -1.83 -70.38 -32.79
#